data_AF-A0A7W0SP74-F1
#
_entry.id   AF-A0A7W0SP74-F1
#
_cell.length_a   1.000
_cell.length_b   1.000
_cell.length_c   1.000
_cell.angle_alpha   90.00
_cell.angle_beta   90.00
_cell.angle_gamma   90.00
#
_symmetry.space_group_name_H-M   'P 1'
#
loop_
_entity.id
_entity.type
_entity.pdbx_description
1 polymer ?
#
loop_
_entity_poly.entity_id
_entity_poly.type
_entity_poly.pdbx_seq_one_letter_code
_entity_poly.pdbx_strand_id
1 'polypeptide(L)'
;MIAARGTSDNAARYPQYLWGARNRLLVSLAAPSLYGLYQSPPRLDGALVMGISQSGESPDLLAALSEARKQGRPTLSITNPARFTDGGAG
;
A
#
# COMPACT_ATOMS: atom_id res chain seq x y z
N MET A 1 3.90 5.26 -2.55
CA MET A 1 2.65 5.31 -1.76
C MET A 1 2.62 4.12 -0.82
N ILE A 2 2.18 4.32 0.42
CA ILE A 2 2.05 3.27 1.44
C ILE A 2 0.57 3.10 1.82
N ALA A 3 0.06 1.89 1.73
CA ALA A 3 -1.23 1.49 2.28
C ALA A 3 -0.97 0.63 3.53
N ALA A 4 -1.47 1.07 4.69
CA ALA A 4 -1.30 0.36 5.95
C ALA A 4 -2.64 0.28 6.70
N ARG A 5 -2.72 -0.66 7.65
CA ARG A 5 -3.87 -0.79 8.57
C ARG A 5 -3.44 -1.33 9.93
N GLY A 6 -4.12 -0.88 10.99
CA GLY A 6 -3.92 -1.33 12.37
C GLY A 6 -2.82 -0.55 13.09
N THR A 7 -2.18 -1.14 14.11
CA THR A 7 -0.99 -0.53 14.76
C THR A 7 0.16 -0.27 13.78
N SER A 8 0.13 -0.91 12.61
CA SER A 8 0.99 -0.65 11.45
C SER A 8 0.84 0.77 10.88
N ASP A 9 -0.25 1.50 11.13
CA ASP A 9 -0.40 2.88 10.65
C ASP A 9 0.61 3.83 11.31
N ASN A 10 0.99 3.56 12.57
CA ASN A 10 2.08 4.30 13.21
C ASN A 10 3.43 3.94 12.57
N ALA A 11 3.61 2.67 12.18
CA ALA A 11 4.79 2.23 11.43
C ALA A 11 4.83 2.81 10.00
N ALA A 12 3.69 3.10 9.37
CA ALA A 12 3.61 3.69 8.03
C ALA A 12 4.02 5.18 7.99
N ARG A 13 4.06 5.85 9.14
CA ARG A 13 4.61 7.21 9.26
C ARG A 13 6.15 7.22 9.23
N TYR A 14 6.79 6.21 9.79
CA TYR A 14 8.25 6.15 9.87
C TYR A 14 8.95 6.16 8.49
N PRO A 15 8.49 5.42 7.46
CA PRO A 15 9.02 5.50 6.11
C PRO A 15 8.97 6.90 5.49
N GLN A 16 7.97 7.74 5.84
CA GLN A 16 7.90 9.10 5.33
C GLN A 16 9.10 9.92 5.78
N TYR A 17 9.51 9.78 7.05
CA TYR A 17 10.72 10.42 7.57
C TYR A 17 11.98 9.75 7.04
N LEU A 18 12.07 8.42 7.11
CA LEU A 18 13.29 7.70 6.77
C LEU A 18 13.66 7.83 5.29
N TRP A 19 12.72 7.55 4.38
CA TRP A 19 12.99 7.61 2.94
C TRP A 19 13.00 9.05 2.42
N GLY A 20 12.20 9.94 3.00
CA GLY A 20 12.29 11.36 2.71
C GLY A 20 13.66 11.91 3.07
N ALA A 21 14.15 11.64 4.28
CA ALA A 21 15.43 12.17 4.76
C ALA A 21 16.65 11.51 4.09
N ARG A 22 16.65 10.19 3.91
CA ARG A 22 17.82 9.45 3.39
C ARG A 22 17.86 9.32 1.88
N ASN A 23 16.71 9.09 1.24
CA ASN A 23 16.63 8.80 -0.19
C ASN A 23 16.02 9.95 -1.00
N ARG A 24 15.52 11.00 -0.34
CA ARG A 24 14.81 12.14 -0.96
C ARG A 24 13.61 11.69 -1.81
N LEU A 25 12.95 10.61 -1.37
CA LEU A 25 11.76 10.08 -2.03
C LEU A 25 10.50 10.71 -1.45
N LEU A 26 9.55 11.06 -2.31
CA LEU A 26 8.20 11.43 -1.90
C LEU A 26 7.48 10.19 -1.38
N VAL A 27 6.98 10.25 -0.15
CA VAL A 27 6.20 9.17 0.46
C VAL A 27 4.84 9.71 0.82
N SER A 28 3.79 9.08 0.28
CA SER A 28 2.40 9.38 0.58
C SER A 28 1.73 8.18 1.25
N LEU A 29 0.73 8.45 2.10
CA LEU A 29 -0.19 7.45 2.59
C LEU A 29 -1.37 7.32 1.63
N ALA A 30 -1.84 6.09 1.41
CA ALA A 30 -3.08 5.85 0.69
C ALA A 30 -4.26 6.37 1.52
N ALA A 31 -5.25 6.95 0.85
CA ALA A 31 -6.56 7.23 1.44
C ALA A 31 -7.50 6.05 1.10
N PRO A 32 -7.80 5.14 2.05
CA PRO A 32 -8.56 3.91 1.78
C PRO A 32 -9.91 4.13 1.08
N SER A 33 -10.61 5.21 1.46
CA SER A 33 -11.91 5.56 0.90
C SER A 33 -11.88 5.79 -0.61
N LEU A 34 -10.75 6.22 -1.19
CA LEU A 34 -10.62 6.40 -2.64
C LEU A 34 -10.63 5.07 -3.41
N TYR A 35 -10.21 3.98 -2.78
CA TYR A 35 -10.14 2.65 -3.40
C TYR A 35 -11.41 1.83 -3.14
N GLY A 36 -11.95 1.90 -1.92
CA GLY A 36 -13.15 1.16 -1.53
C GLY A 36 -14.44 1.93 -1.83
N LEU A 37 -14.66 3.04 -1.14
CA LEU A 37 -15.95 3.74 -1.10
C LEU A 37 -16.22 4.55 -2.37
N TYR A 38 -15.26 5.38 -2.79
CA TYR A 38 -15.42 6.31 -3.91
C TYR A 38 -14.97 5.72 -5.25
N GLN A 39 -14.28 4.58 -5.24
CA GLN A 39 -13.78 3.88 -6.44
C GLN A 39 -13.10 4.82 -7.45
N SER A 40 -12.40 5.83 -6.92
CA SER A 40 -11.75 6.90 -7.68
C SER A 40 -10.29 6.97 -7.25
N PRO A 41 -9.50 5.91 -7.53
CA PRO A 41 -8.10 5.88 -7.14
C PRO A 41 -7.30 6.95 -7.89
N PRO A 42 -6.26 7.53 -7.27
CA PRO A 42 -5.38 8.46 -7.97
C PRO A 42 -4.59 7.76 -9.07
N ARG A 43 -4.04 8.56 -9.99
CA ARG A 43 -3.00 8.09 -10.92
C ARG A 43 -1.73 7.80 -10.13
N LEU A 44 -1.20 6.59 -10.29
CA LEU A 44 -0.04 6.09 -9.54
C LEU A 44 1.27 6.15 -10.35
N ASP A 45 1.31 6.96 -11.41
CA ASP A 45 2.47 7.17 -12.26
C ASP A 45 3.73 7.49 -11.45
N GLY A 46 4.83 6.81 -11.73
CA GLY A 46 6.10 6.97 -11.00
C GLY A 46 6.13 6.38 -9.59
N ALA A 47 5.01 5.91 -9.03
CA ALA A 47 4.97 5.37 -7.67
C ALA A 47 5.38 3.89 -7.60
N LEU A 48 6.08 3.53 -6.52
CA LEU A 48 6.04 2.21 -5.90
C LEU A 48 4.89 2.19 -4.89
N VAL A 49 4.06 1.15 -4.92
CA VAL A 49 2.98 0.98 -3.94
C VAL A 49 3.34 -0.12 -2.96
N MET A 50 3.33 0.22 -1.67
CA MET A 50 3.69 -0.70 -0.60
C MET A 50 2.50 -0.96 0.33
N GLY A 51 2.15 -2.23 0.51
CA GLY A 51 1.18 -2.67 1.50
C GLY A 51 1.87 -3.17 2.77
N ILE A 52 1.46 -2.66 3.94
CA ILE A 52 1.96 -3.12 5.24
C ILE A 52 0.79 -3.58 6.12
N SER A 53 0.77 -4.86 6.50
CA SER A 53 -0.28 -5.41 7.36
C SER A 53 0.25 -6.56 8.23
N GLN A 54 -0.19 -6.66 9.48
CA GLN A 54 0.12 -7.83 10.30
C GLN A 54 -0.67 -9.08 9.90
N SER A 55 -1.92 -8.93 9.45
CA SER A 55 -2.78 -10.06 9.09
C SER A 55 -2.69 -10.47 7.61
N GLY A 56 -2.20 -9.59 6.74
CA GLY A 56 -2.18 -9.86 5.30
C GLY A 56 -3.56 -9.83 4.62
N GLU A 57 -4.60 -9.40 5.34
CA GLU A 57 -6.01 -9.58 4.92
C GLU A 57 -6.80 -8.27 4.83
N SER A 58 -6.12 -7.13 4.93
CA SER A 58 -6.78 -5.82 4.91
C SER A 58 -7.39 -5.51 3.54
N PRO A 59 -8.74 -5.44 3.39
CA PRO A 59 -9.38 -5.24 2.09
C PRO A 59 -8.94 -3.93 1.42
N ASP A 60 -8.78 -2.87 2.20
CA ASP A 60 -8.33 -1.55 1.74
C ASP A 60 -6.91 -1.59 1.13
N LEU A 61 -6.04 -2.43 1.70
CA LEU A 61 -4.66 -2.60 1.25
C LEU A 61 -4.63 -3.44 -0.03
N LEU A 62 -5.38 -4.54 -0.04
CA LEU A 62 -5.54 -5.40 -1.22
C LEU A 62 -6.10 -4.60 -2.40
N ALA A 63 -7.07 -3.71 -2.15
CA ALA A 63 -7.62 -2.81 -3.17
C ALA A 63 -6.55 -1.87 -3.74
N ALA A 64 -5.73 -1.24 -2.88
CA ALA A 64 -4.65 -0.37 -3.32
C ALA A 64 -3.54 -1.12 -4.10
N LEU A 65 -3.16 -2.32 -3.67
CA LEU A 65 -2.18 -3.15 -4.38
C LEU A 65 -2.72 -3.66 -5.71
N SER A 66 -3.97 -4.12 -5.74
CA SER A 66 -4.65 -4.55 -6.96
C SER A 66 -4.72 -3.41 -7.96
N GLU A 67 -5.10 -2.21 -7.51
CA GLU A 67 -5.16 -1.03 -8.36
C GLU A 67 -3.79 -0.62 -8.90
N ALA A 68 -2.75 -0.66 -8.07
CA ALA A 68 -1.38 -0.41 -8.51
C ALA A 68 -0.96 -1.37 -9.63
N ARG A 69 -1.25 -2.67 -9.50
CA ARG A 69 -0.96 -3.68 -10.53
C ARG A 69 -1.74 -3.41 -11.82
N LYS A 70 -3.03 -3.04 -11.71
CA LYS A 70 -3.85 -2.65 -12.88
C LYS A 70 -3.26 -1.45 -13.64
N GLN A 71 -2.71 -0.48 -12.92
CA GLN A 71 -2.01 0.68 -13.50
C GLN A 71 -0.55 0.38 -13.90
N GLY A 72 -0.11 -0.89 -13.89
CA GLY A 72 1.26 -1.29 -14.28
C GLY A 72 2.35 -0.79 -13.33
N ARG A 73 2.00 -0.53 -12.07
CA ARG A 73 2.94 -0.02 -11.06
C ARG A 73 3.55 -1.15 -10.24
N PRO A 74 4.83 -1.04 -9.85
CA PRO A 74 5.44 -2.02 -8.97
C PRO A 74 4.77 -2.03 -7.59
N THR A 75 4.63 -3.22 -7.02
CA THR A 75 4.04 -3.44 -5.70
C THR A 75 4.99 -4.17 -4.77
N LEU A 76 5.07 -3.75 -3.50
CA LEU A 76 5.75 -4.46 -2.42
C LEU A 76 4.78 -4.75 -1.27
N SER A 77 4.90 -5.92 -0.67
CA SER A 77 4.04 -6.38 0.40
C SER A 77 4.91 -6.76 1.60
N ILE A 78 4.67 -6.11 2.75
CA ILE A 78 5.29 -6.44 4.04
C ILE A 78 4.18 -6.97 4.95
N THR A 79 4.25 -8.24 5.27
CA THR A 79 3.24 -8.91 6.08
C THR A 79 3.85 -10.01 6.93
N ASN A 80 3.20 -10.35 8.04
CA ASN A 80 3.65 -11.41 8.94
C ASN A 80 3.38 -12.82 8.36
N PRO A 81 2.19 -13.13 7.80
CA PRO A 81 2.03 -14.32 6.97
C PRO A 81 2.87 -14.22 5.71
N ALA A 82 3.34 -15.35 5.17
CA ALA A 82 4.21 -15.37 4.00
C ALA A 82 3.55 -14.82 2.71
N ARG A 83 2.21 -14.66 2.68
CA ARG A 83 1.45 -14.18 1.53
C ARG A 83 0.25 -13.34 1.99
N PHE A 84 -0.10 -12.33 1.20
CA PHE A 84 -1.43 -11.72 1.26
C PHE A 84 -2.42 -12.69 0.62
N THR A 85 -3.57 -12.90 1.26
CA THR A 85 -4.65 -13.74 0.73
C THR A 85 -5.48 -12.90 -0.23
N ASP A 86 -4.89 -12.59 -1.38
CA ASP A 86 -5.61 -12.16 -2.56
C ASP A 86 -6.40 -13.40 -3.00
N GLY A 87 -7.73 -13.41 -2.92
CA GLY A 87 -8.58 -14.56 -3.31
C GLY A 87 -8.52 -14.96 -4.79
N GLY A 88 -7.40 -14.73 -5.48
CA GLY A 88 -7.12 -15.08 -6.87
C GLY A 88 -5.81 -15.88 -6.97
N ALA A 89 -5.88 -16.95 -7.76
CA ALA A 89 -4.88 -18.00 -7.93
C ALA A 89 -3.46 -17.52 -8.26
N GLY A 90 -2.49 -18.35 -7.82
CA GLY A 90 -1.32 -18.85 -8.56
C GLY A 90 -0.54 -17.89 -9.45
#